data_AF-A0A0D8ZW08-F1
#
_entry.id   AF-A0A0D8ZW08-F1
#
_cell.length_a   1.000
_cell.length_b   1.000
_cell.length_c   1.000
_cell.angle_alpha   90.00
_cell.angle_beta   90.00
_cell.angle_gamma   90.00
#
_symmetry.space_group_name_H-M   'P 1'
#
loop_
_entity.id
_entity.type
_entity.pdbx_description
1 polymer ?
#
loop_
_entity_poly.entity_id
_entity_poly.type
_entity_poly.pdbx_seq_one_letter_code
_entity_poly.pdbx_strand_id
1 'polypeptide(L)'
;MTTGLRAIYKLLHENNRLLERIANSLEASAPKEAPNFQLRLEEFATFDWASIDATVERHDAQGAAIVTWKGKQFVRRSPTNKYSPVVFFSRCIGKDEQGENQYERLCTFKSVQQVEVEPIPEKVTRLIRSIPL
;
A
#
# COMPACT_ATOMS: atom_id res chain seq x y z
N MET A 1 -27.23 -10.76 -47.03
CA MET A 1 -26.16 -11.10 -46.07
C MET A 1 -25.59 -9.90 -45.30
N THR A 2 -26.24 -8.73 -45.28
CA THR A 2 -25.66 -7.49 -44.72
C THR A 2 -26.21 -7.10 -43.34
N THR A 3 -27.39 -7.59 -42.95
CA THR A 3 -28.07 -7.19 -41.70
C THR A 3 -27.43 -7.79 -40.44
N GLY A 4 -27.05 -9.07 -40.49
CA GLY A 4 -26.43 -9.77 -39.35
C GLY A 4 -25.07 -9.20 -38.96
N LEU A 5 -24.23 -8.90 -39.96
CA LEU A 5 -22.91 -8.30 -39.73
C LEU A 5 -23.03 -6.92 -39.07
N ARG A 6 -24.00 -6.10 -39.48
CA ARG A 6 -24.26 -4.79 -38.87
C ARG A 6 -24.73 -4.89 -37.42
N ALA A 7 -25.52 -5.92 -37.09
CA ALA A 7 -25.95 -6.18 -35.73
C ALA A 7 -24.77 -6.61 -34.84
N ILE A 8 -23.88 -7.45 -35.36
CA ILE A 8 -22.66 -7.89 -34.64
C ILE A 8 -21.76 -6.70 -34.33
N TYR A 9 -21.52 -5.79 -35.28
CA TYR A 9 -20.69 -4.60 -35.02
C TYR A 9 -21.31 -3.66 -33.98
N LYS A 10 -22.63 -3.49 -33.99
CA LYS A 10 -23.32 -2.70 -32.95
C LYS A 10 -23.17 -3.33 -31.57
N LEU A 11 -23.32 -4.65 -31.47
CA LEU A 11 -23.17 -5.37 -30.21
C LEU A 11 -21.74 -5.28 -29.69
N LEU A 12 -20.74 -5.46 -30.56
CA LEU A 12 -19.33 -5.36 -30.20
C LEU A 12 -18.97 -3.95 -29.71
N HIS A 13 -19.46 -2.93 -30.38
CA HIS A 13 -19.24 -1.54 -29.97
C HIS A 13 -19.87 -1.24 -28.61
N GLU A 14 -21.11 -1.68 -28.38
CA GLU A 14 -21.76 -1.50 -27.09
C GLU A 14 -21.07 -2.28 -25.97
N ASN A 15 -20.58 -3.49 -26.25
CA ASN A 15 -19.79 -4.26 -25.28
C ASN A 15 -18.51 -3.53 -24.89
N ASN A 16 -17.75 -3.01 -25.85
CA ASN A 16 -16.54 -2.24 -25.56
C ASN A 16 -16.85 -1.00 -24.71
N ARG A 17 -17.93 -0.28 -25.04
CA ARG A 17 -18.38 0.89 -24.26
C ARG A 17 -18.76 0.51 -22.82
N LEU A 18 -19.44 -0.61 -22.62
CA LEU A 18 -19.81 -1.08 -21.28
C LEU A 18 -18.58 -1.52 -20.49
N LEU A 19 -17.61 -2.18 -21.12
CA LEU A 19 -16.34 -2.56 -20.50
C LEU A 19 -15.54 -1.34 -20.04
N GLU A 20 -15.44 -0.30 -20.88
CA GLU A 20 -14.80 0.97 -20.51
C GLU A 20 -15.49 1.63 -19.30
N ARG A 21 -16.82 1.63 -19.26
CA ARG A 21 -17.57 2.17 -18.12
C ARG A 21 -17.31 1.40 -16.83
N ILE A 22 -17.27 0.06 -16.91
CA ILE A 22 -16.97 -0.79 -15.76
C ILE A 22 -15.54 -0.53 -15.26
N ALA A 23 -14.56 -0.45 -16.15
CA ALA A 23 -13.17 -0.14 -15.81
C ALA A 23 -13.07 1.21 -15.08
N ASN A 24 -13.68 2.27 -15.63
CA ASN A 24 -13.68 3.60 -15.03
C ASN A 24 -14.35 3.63 -13.65
N SER A 25 -15.47 2.93 -13.48
CA SER A 25 -16.15 2.85 -12.18
C SER A 25 -15.34 2.08 -11.14
N LEU A 26 -14.66 1.00 -11.55
CA LEU A 26 -13.78 0.23 -10.65
C LEU A 26 -12.58 1.07 -10.21
N GLU A 27 -11.92 1.78 -11.13
CA GLU A 27 -10.83 2.68 -10.83
C GLU A 27 -11.25 3.80 -9.86
N ALA A 28 -12.44 4.37 -10.04
CA ALA A 28 -12.97 5.40 -9.15
C ALA A 28 -13.31 4.88 -7.73
N SER A 29 -13.63 3.60 -7.60
CA SER A 29 -13.99 2.96 -6.33
C SER A 29 -12.80 2.44 -5.52
N ALA A 30 -11.62 2.32 -6.15
CA ALA A 30 -10.43 1.83 -5.47
C ALA A 30 -10.00 2.80 -4.35
N PRO A 31 -9.51 2.29 -3.20
CA PRO A 31 -8.87 3.11 -2.18
C PRO A 31 -7.79 3.98 -2.83
N LYS A 32 -7.94 5.30 -2.69
CA LYS A 32 -7.01 6.26 -3.31
C LYS A 32 -5.59 6.10 -2.78
N GLU A 33 -5.48 5.75 -1.50
CA GLU A 33 -4.24 5.66 -0.76
C GLU A 33 -3.92 4.22 -0.35
N ALA A 34 -2.63 3.91 -0.30
CA ALA A 34 -2.15 2.64 0.19
C ALA A 34 -2.38 2.48 1.71
N PRO A 35 -2.70 1.28 2.23
CA PRO A 35 -3.11 1.10 3.62
C PRO A 35 -2.03 1.30 4.69
N ASN A 36 -0.75 1.36 4.30
CA ASN A 36 0.40 1.38 5.21
C ASN A 36 0.41 0.24 6.26
N PHE A 37 0.31 -1.01 5.79
CA PHE A 37 0.36 -2.21 6.64
C PHE A 37 1.56 -2.19 7.58
N GLN A 38 1.35 -2.57 8.84
CA GLN A 38 2.39 -2.68 9.83
C GLN A 38 2.74 -4.16 10.02
N LEU A 39 3.95 -4.54 9.61
CA LEU A 39 4.42 -5.92 9.52
C LEU A 39 5.66 -6.10 10.39
N ARG A 40 5.94 -7.36 10.76
CA ARG A 40 7.11 -7.69 11.57
C ARG A 40 8.34 -7.78 10.68
N LEU A 41 9.43 -7.12 11.07
CA LEU A 41 10.66 -7.13 10.26
C LEU A 41 11.20 -8.55 10.01
N GLU A 42 10.98 -9.44 10.96
CA GLU A 42 11.38 -10.84 10.90
C GLU A 42 10.66 -11.61 9.78
N GLU A 43 9.49 -11.13 9.33
CA GLU A 43 8.73 -11.73 8.24
C GLU A 43 9.20 -11.25 6.87
N PHE A 44 10.01 -10.19 6.78
CA PHE A 44 10.29 -9.51 5.51
C PHE A 44 10.83 -10.43 4.42
N ALA A 45 11.77 -11.32 4.77
CA ALA A 45 12.41 -12.22 3.80
C ALA A 45 11.47 -13.29 3.24
N THR A 46 10.42 -13.65 3.98
CA THR A 46 9.48 -14.73 3.65
C THR A 46 8.04 -14.26 3.54
N PHE A 47 7.82 -12.94 3.47
CA PHE A 47 6.49 -12.37 3.50
C PHE A 47 5.70 -12.78 2.25
N ASP A 48 4.48 -13.28 2.47
CA ASP A 48 3.55 -13.58 1.39
C ASP A 48 2.92 -12.30 0.87
N TRP A 49 3.48 -11.75 -0.20
CA TRP A 49 2.99 -10.52 -0.83
C TRP A 49 1.57 -10.66 -1.39
N ALA A 50 1.14 -11.87 -1.77
CA ALA A 50 -0.20 -12.10 -2.27
C ALA A 50 -1.26 -11.90 -1.18
N SER A 51 -0.91 -12.10 0.09
CA SER A 51 -1.82 -11.88 1.23
C SER A 51 -2.33 -10.44 1.37
N ILE A 52 -1.67 -9.46 0.75
CA ILE A 52 -2.07 -8.06 0.70
C ILE A 52 -2.43 -7.57 -0.71
N ASP A 53 -2.72 -8.50 -1.63
CA ASP A 53 -2.97 -8.23 -3.06
C ASP A 53 -1.79 -7.54 -3.76
N ALA A 54 -0.56 -7.81 -3.32
CA ALA A 54 0.65 -7.30 -3.93
C ALA A 54 1.41 -8.39 -4.69
N THR A 55 2.11 -8.00 -5.75
CA THR A 55 2.98 -8.88 -6.54
C THR A 55 4.40 -8.36 -6.52
N VAL A 56 5.39 -9.25 -6.30
CA VAL A 56 6.80 -8.87 -6.39
C VAL A 56 7.21 -8.80 -7.85
N GLU A 57 7.60 -7.60 -8.31
CA GLU A 57 8.09 -7.40 -9.68
C GLU A 57 9.60 -7.53 -9.78
N ARG A 58 10.32 -7.15 -8.71
CA ARG A 58 11.77 -7.24 -8.65
C ARG A 58 12.21 -7.78 -7.30
N HIS A 59 13.16 -8.70 -7.35
CA HIS A 59 13.81 -9.30 -6.19
C HIS A 59 15.32 -9.02 -6.26
N ASP A 60 15.97 -8.86 -5.12
CA ASP A 60 17.43 -8.81 -5.01
C ASP A 60 17.92 -9.70 -3.86
N ALA A 61 19.21 -9.64 -3.53
CA ALA A 61 19.81 -10.48 -2.49
C ALA A 61 19.15 -10.32 -1.10
N GLN A 62 18.42 -9.22 -0.86
CA GLN A 62 17.79 -8.92 0.42
C GLN A 62 16.28 -9.19 0.43
N GLY A 63 15.68 -9.64 -0.67
CA GLY A 63 14.24 -9.90 -0.77
C GLY A 63 13.57 -9.07 -1.87
N ALA A 64 12.26 -8.87 -1.75
CA ALA A 64 11.51 -8.00 -2.65
C ALA A 64 12.10 -6.58 -2.65
N ALA A 65 12.25 -5.99 -3.84
CA ALA A 65 12.82 -4.65 -4.04
C ALA A 65 11.79 -3.70 -4.68
N ILE A 66 10.93 -4.24 -5.56
CA ILE A 66 9.81 -3.52 -6.16
C ILE A 66 8.59 -4.45 -6.11
N VAL A 67 7.46 -3.90 -5.64
CA VAL A 67 6.17 -4.60 -5.60
C VAL A 67 5.10 -3.76 -6.26
N THR A 68 4.13 -4.42 -6.88
CA THR A 68 2.95 -3.77 -7.46
C THR A 68 1.72 -4.10 -6.64
N TRP A 69 0.96 -3.07 -6.30
CA TRP A 69 -0.31 -3.17 -5.60
C TRP A 69 -1.33 -2.29 -6.31
N LYS A 70 -2.46 -2.88 -6.73
CA LYS A 70 -3.51 -2.21 -7.52
C LYS A 70 -2.96 -1.39 -8.70
N GLY A 71 -2.03 -1.99 -9.46
CA GLY A 71 -1.41 -1.38 -10.64
C GLY A 71 -0.38 -0.28 -10.34
N LYS A 72 -0.09 0.01 -9.07
CA LYS A 72 0.91 1.01 -8.66
C LYS A 72 2.17 0.31 -8.14
N GLN A 73 3.33 0.73 -8.65
CA GLN A 73 4.64 0.25 -8.17
C GLN A 73 5.05 0.97 -6.88
N PHE A 74 5.54 0.20 -5.92
CA PHE A 74 6.15 0.65 -4.68
C PHE A 74 7.57 0.12 -4.58
N VAL A 75 8.49 0.98 -4.14
CA VAL A 75 9.92 0.67 -4.07
C VAL A 75 10.35 0.51 -2.62
N ARG A 76 11.17 -0.52 -2.36
CA ARG A 76 11.76 -0.75 -1.04
C ARG A 76 12.67 0.42 -0.63
N ARG A 77 12.54 0.84 0.62
CA ARG A 77 13.37 1.85 1.30
C ARG A 77 13.81 1.29 2.65
N SER A 78 15.04 1.57 3.04
CA SER A 78 15.61 1.18 4.33
C SER A 78 16.57 2.28 4.79
N PRO A 79 16.06 3.38 5.39
CA PRO A 79 16.91 4.49 5.81
C PRO A 79 17.83 4.04 6.94
N THR A 80 19.10 4.43 6.85
CA THR A 80 20.06 4.28 7.94
C THR A 80 19.80 5.40 8.95
N ASN A 81 19.05 5.12 10.02
CA ASN A 81 18.86 6.06 11.12
C ASN A 81 19.06 5.40 12.49
N LYS A 82 19.24 6.22 13.53
CA LYS A 82 19.52 5.77 14.90
C LYS A 82 18.33 5.15 15.64
N TYR A 83 17.13 5.17 15.05
CA TYR A 83 15.89 5.03 15.82
C TYR A 83 15.15 3.70 15.64
N SER A 84 15.42 2.91 14.59
CA SER A 84 15.08 1.47 14.51
C SER A 84 15.39 0.90 13.11
N PRO A 85 15.82 -0.38 12.99
CA PRO A 85 15.81 -1.10 11.72
C PRO A 85 14.40 -1.13 11.13
N VAL A 86 14.25 -0.56 9.94
CA VAL A 86 12.97 -0.49 9.23
C VAL A 86 13.15 -0.69 7.74
N VAL A 87 12.29 -1.51 7.16
CA VAL A 87 12.13 -1.63 5.70
C VAL A 87 10.71 -1.19 5.37
N PHE A 88 10.53 -0.30 4.40
CA PHE A 88 9.19 0.09 3.95
C PHE A 88 9.10 0.24 2.44
N PHE A 89 7.90 0.08 1.90
CA PHE A 89 7.62 0.22 0.48
C PHE A 89 6.80 1.47 0.25
N SER A 90 7.34 2.40 -0.53
CA SER A 90 6.68 3.68 -0.82
C SER A 90 6.77 4.05 -2.29
N ARG A 91 5.89 4.96 -2.71
CA ARG A 91 5.91 5.59 -4.04
C ARG A 91 5.65 7.08 -3.94
N CYS A 92 6.20 7.85 -4.87
CA CYS A 92 5.92 9.28 -4.97
C CYS A 92 4.52 9.47 -5.55
N ILE A 93 3.71 10.33 -4.92
CA ILE A 93 2.34 10.67 -5.34
C ILE A 93 2.23 12.08 -5.93
N GLY A 94 3.34 12.80 -5.99
CA GLY A 94 3.41 14.17 -6.51
C GLY A 94 4.29 15.05 -5.66
N LYS A 95 4.16 16.35 -5.87
CA LYS A 95 4.83 17.38 -5.08
C LYS A 95 3.82 18.21 -4.32
N ASP A 96 4.19 18.69 -3.15
CA ASP A 96 3.41 19.70 -2.43
C ASP A 96 3.61 21.11 -3.02
N GLU A 97 2.97 22.10 -2.40
CA GLU A 97 3.04 23.52 -2.80
C GLU A 97 4.46 24.10 -2.71
N GLN A 98 5.35 23.45 -1.96
CA GLN A 98 6.75 23.86 -1.77
C GLN A 98 7.69 23.15 -2.75
N GLY A 99 7.17 22.23 -3.56
CA GLY A 99 7.93 21.46 -4.55
C GLY A 99 8.60 20.20 -3.98
N GLU A 100 8.28 19.84 -2.73
CA GLU A 100 8.80 18.66 -2.04
C GLU A 100 7.99 17.41 -2.39
N ASN A 101 8.68 16.27 -2.52
CA ASN A 101 8.03 15.02 -2.92
C ASN A 101 7.14 14.48 -1.80
N GLN A 102 5.88 14.23 -2.12
CA GLN A 102 4.95 13.52 -1.27
C GLN A 102 4.98 12.03 -1.58
N TYR A 103 4.93 11.20 -0.53
CA TYR A 103 5.00 9.75 -0.67
C TYR A 103 3.83 9.08 0.05
N GLU A 104 3.25 8.07 -0.61
CA GLU A 104 2.36 7.11 0.06
C GLU A 104 3.15 5.82 0.38
N ARG A 105 2.76 5.14 1.46
CA ARG A 105 3.43 3.93 1.95
C ARG A 105 2.49 2.74 1.93
N LEU A 106 2.89 1.65 1.27
CA LEU A 106 2.11 0.41 1.23
C LEU A 106 2.24 -0.39 2.51
N CYS A 107 3.47 -0.60 2.96
CA CYS A 107 3.75 -1.35 4.18
C CYS A 107 5.05 -0.88 4.84
N THR A 108 5.16 -1.17 6.14
CA THR A 108 6.33 -0.96 6.99
C THR A 108 6.63 -2.25 7.72
N PHE A 109 7.82 -2.81 7.51
CA PHE A 109 8.42 -3.87 8.29
C PHE A 109 9.27 -3.25 9.38
N LYS A 110 8.91 -3.46 10.64
CA LYS A 110 9.62 -2.92 11.82
C LYS A 110 9.88 -4.03 12.83
N SER A 111 11.02 -3.99 13.51
CA SER A 111 11.27 -4.97 14.57
C SER A 111 10.36 -4.69 15.76
N VAL A 112 9.74 -5.74 16.30
CA VAL A 112 8.92 -5.64 17.51
C VAL A 112 9.79 -5.46 18.75
N GLN A 113 11.06 -5.87 18.68
CA GLN A 113 11.97 -5.94 19.83
C GLN A 113 12.49 -4.56 20.29
N GLN A 114 12.21 -3.48 19.56
CA GLN A 114 12.75 -2.14 19.84
C GLN A 114 11.69 -1.09 20.22
N VAL A 115 10.48 -1.48 20.59
CA VAL A 115 9.60 -0.53 21.27
C VAL A 115 10.08 -0.41 22.72
N GLU A 116 11.05 0.47 22.93
CA GLU A 116 11.39 0.95 24.27
C GLU A 116 10.15 1.73 24.76
N VAL A 117 9.28 1.04 25.51
CA VAL A 117 8.07 1.65 26.05
C VAL A 117 8.51 2.54 27.19
N GLU A 118 8.51 3.86 26.95
CA GLU A 118 8.69 4.81 28.02
C GLU A 118 7.61 4.61 29.10
N PRO A 119 7.98 4.61 30.39
CA PRO A 119 7.03 4.42 31.46
C PRO A 119 5.97 5.52 31.42
N ILE A 120 4.70 5.14 31.61
CA ILE A 120 3.60 6.11 31.71
C ILE A 120 3.90 7.05 32.88
N PRO A 121 3.92 8.38 32.66
CA PRO A 121 4.19 9.33 33.73
C PRO A 121 3.23 9.16 34.91
N GLU A 122 3.76 9.24 36.14
CA GLU A 122 3.02 9.00 37.39
C GLU A 122 1.68 9.75 37.47
N LYS A 123 1.64 10.97 36.92
CA LYS A 123 0.47 11.83 36.87
C LYS A 123 -0.65 11.23 36.02
N VAL A 124 -0.30 10.61 34.89
CA VAL A 124 -1.23 9.93 33.97
C VAL A 124 -1.71 8.63 34.59
N THR A 125 -0.81 7.87 35.22
CA THR A 125 -1.14 6.62 35.94
C THR A 125 -2.18 6.85 37.04
N ARG A 126 -2.08 7.96 37.80
CA ARG A 126 -3.08 8.33 38.81
C ARG A 126 -4.45 8.63 38.20
N LEU A 127 -4.50 9.33 37.07
CA LEU A 127 -5.75 9.64 36.36
C LEU A 127 -6.45 8.37 35.87
N ILE A 128 -5.71 7.45 35.23
CA ILE A 128 -6.27 6.16 34.76
C ILE A 128 -6.90 5.38 35.91
N ARG A 129 -6.24 5.32 37.07
CA ARG A 129 -6.73 4.61 38.26
C ARG A 129 -7.95 5.27 38.94
N SER A 130 -8.20 6.55 38.64
CA SER A 130 -9.31 7.32 39.24
C SER A 130 -10.61 7.27 38.44
N ILE A 131 -10.59 6.69 37.24
CA ILE A 131 -11.79 6.51 36.41
C ILE A 131 -12.45 5.18 36.82
N PRO A 132 -13.68 5.20 37.39
CA PRO A 132 -14.43 3.97 37.63
C PRO A 132 -14.90 3.37 36.30
N LEU A 133 -14.90 2.04 36.21
CA LEU A 133 -15.43 1.26 35.08
C LEU A 133 -16.94 1.42 34.96
#